data_AF-A0A811T5F7-F1
#
_entry.id   AF-A0A811T5F7-F1
#
_cell.length_a   1.000
_cell.length_b   1.000
_cell.length_c   1.000
_cell.angle_alpha   90.00
_cell.angle_beta   90.00
_cell.angle_gamma   90.00
#
_symmetry.space_group_name_H-M   'P 1'
#
loop_
_entity.id
_entity.type
_entity.pdbx_description
1 polymer ?
#
loop_
_entity_poly.entity_id
_entity_poly.type
_entity_poly.pdbx_seq_one_letter_code
_entity_poly.pdbx_strand_id
1 'polypeptide(L)'
;MANTWHLITDVEEWIISHNIKQRQNIKNFILNNLLNIHHYKDIHAKVIVADDKAFIGSSNLTAKGIRERVEMSVLIEEKEQVCELQRWFKDLWIGSESVKTQDLEKYVSLIESLPSSGMDKPKPSLPSKATSINAKLVNVEGTSIHVSGIVSNNRESHERLIEWIKKIALNRDWINDYFDLAREMIGFTELTSDNPMLVTSITKSDGIGIRIGQRYVLKPHSNGRVGLIMLLDYDQQNYDTDRVVHEADDYFFRNKIRETRWLVFERIDRIKFHENIKIYWKKAVLSDLKRGKISGFKRYHEPIVYEAIMNPTYRAKLLDETFI
;
A
#
# COMPACT_ATOMS: atom_id res chain seq x y z
N MET A 1 -15.67 31.56 -12.92
CA MET A 1 -14.20 31.41 -13.06
C MET A 1 -13.68 30.88 -11.73
N ALA A 2 -12.68 29.99 -11.72
CA ALA A 2 -12.08 29.53 -10.47
C ALA A 2 -11.34 30.69 -9.79
N ASN A 3 -11.56 30.89 -8.49
CA ASN A 3 -10.98 32.00 -7.73
C ASN A 3 -9.57 31.70 -7.19
N THR A 4 -9.13 30.44 -7.24
CA THR A 4 -7.84 29.97 -6.75
C THR A 4 -7.34 28.80 -7.59
N TRP A 5 -6.03 28.56 -7.59
CA TRP A 5 -5.40 27.42 -8.26
C TRP A 5 -4.18 26.98 -7.46
N HIS A 6 -3.83 25.70 -7.58
CA HIS A 6 -2.65 25.09 -6.98
C HIS A 6 -1.97 24.21 -8.02
N LEU A 7 -0.64 24.22 -8.05
CA LEU A 7 0.18 23.47 -8.99
C LEU A 7 1.22 22.65 -8.24
N ILE A 8 1.26 21.35 -8.54
CA ILE A 8 2.35 20.47 -8.13
C ILE A 8 3.11 20.09 -9.39
N THR A 9 4.41 20.34 -9.41
CA THR A 9 5.24 20.02 -10.58
C THR A 9 6.67 19.71 -10.17
N ASP A 10 7.38 19.00 -11.04
CA ASP A 10 8.83 18.96 -10.96
C ASP A 10 9.38 20.30 -11.49
N VAL A 11 9.85 21.14 -10.57
CA VAL A 11 10.38 22.47 -10.87
C VAL A 11 11.74 22.36 -11.55
N GLU A 12 12.53 21.33 -11.22
CA GLU A 12 13.84 21.09 -11.83
C GLU A 12 13.68 20.79 -13.32
N GLU A 13 12.84 19.82 -13.65
CA GLU A 13 12.56 19.43 -15.03
C GLU A 13 11.86 20.55 -15.83
N TRP A 14 10.97 21.31 -15.19
CA TRP A 14 10.34 22.46 -15.83
C TRP A 14 11.38 23.51 -16.25
N ILE A 15 12.35 23.82 -15.40
CA ILE A 15 13.39 24.81 -15.70
C ILE A 15 14.41 24.26 -16.71
N ILE A 16 14.95 23.06 -16.49
CA ILE A 16 16.03 22.50 -17.33
C ILE A 16 15.61 22.33 -18.78
N SER A 17 14.35 21.94 -19.02
CA SER A 17 13.79 21.69 -20.36
C SER A 17 13.66 22.94 -21.25
N HIS A 18 13.95 24.13 -20.72
CA HIS A 18 13.81 25.40 -21.42
C HIS A 18 15.15 26.12 -21.62
N ASN A 19 15.20 27.07 -22.57
CA ASN A 19 16.38 27.89 -22.80
C ASN A 19 16.59 28.97 -21.71
N ILE A 20 17.77 29.60 -21.67
CA ILE A 20 18.15 30.58 -20.63
C ILE A 20 17.10 31.68 -20.42
N LYS A 21 16.60 32.29 -21.51
CA LYS A 21 15.58 33.35 -21.42
C LYS A 21 14.28 32.83 -20.80
N GLN A 22 13.84 31.64 -21.20
CA GLN A 22 12.63 31.00 -20.66
C GLN A 22 12.83 30.55 -19.21
N ARG A 23 14.02 30.08 -18.80
CA ARG A 23 14.34 29.74 -17.41
C ARG A 23 14.13 30.91 -16.48
N GLN A 24 14.57 32.11 -16.87
CA GLN A 24 14.35 33.32 -16.09
C GLN A 24 12.86 33.69 -15.98
N ASN A 25 12.10 33.53 -17.07
CA ASN A 25 10.65 33.72 -17.03
C ASN A 25 9.95 32.72 -16.09
N ILE A 26 10.35 31.44 -16.13
CA ILE A 26 9.82 30.39 -15.25
C ILE A 26 10.18 30.70 -13.79
N LYS A 27 11.44 31.06 -13.50
CA LYS A 27 11.88 31.49 -12.18
C LYS A 27 11.00 32.62 -11.64
N ASN A 28 10.83 33.69 -12.41
CA ASN A 28 10.02 34.84 -12.01
C ASN A 28 8.55 34.45 -11.80
N PHE A 29 8.00 33.58 -12.65
CA PHE A 29 6.65 33.06 -12.49
C PHE A 29 6.51 32.28 -11.16
N ILE A 30 7.47 31.42 -10.82
CA ILE A 30 7.47 30.66 -9.57
C ILE A 30 7.55 31.60 -8.36
N LEU A 31 8.48 32.56 -8.38
CA LEU A 31 8.66 33.53 -7.29
C LEU A 31 7.40 34.36 -7.02
N ASN A 32 6.67 34.71 -8.08
CA ASN A 32 5.42 35.46 -7.94
C ASN A 32 4.23 34.61 -7.46
N ASN A 33 4.38 33.28 -7.40
CA ASN A 33 3.29 32.34 -7.09
C ASN A 33 3.71 31.25 -6.10
N LEU A 34 4.67 31.54 -5.20
CA LEU A 34 5.25 30.56 -4.28
C LEU A 34 4.22 29.79 -3.45
N LEU A 35 3.15 30.45 -3.00
CA LEU A 35 2.09 29.82 -2.20
C LEU A 35 1.23 28.84 -3.01
N ASN A 36 1.22 28.97 -4.33
CA ASN A 36 0.37 28.17 -5.23
C ASN A 36 1.17 27.11 -5.98
N ILE A 37 2.49 27.02 -5.80
CA ILE A 37 3.35 26.08 -6.53
C ILE A 37 4.19 25.27 -5.55
N HIS A 38 3.99 23.97 -5.54
CA HIS A 38 4.82 23.01 -4.81
C HIS A 38 5.76 22.25 -5.76
N HIS A 39 6.98 22.03 -5.30
CA HIS A 39 7.91 21.14 -5.97
C HIS A 39 7.69 19.69 -5.54
N TYR A 40 7.50 18.81 -6.51
CA TYR A 40 7.48 17.37 -6.32
C TYR A 40 8.40 16.72 -7.33
N LYS A 41 9.51 16.16 -6.85
CA LYS A 41 10.54 15.56 -7.70
C LYS A 41 10.00 14.31 -8.42
N ASP A 42 10.37 14.18 -9.69
CA ASP A 42 10.02 13.06 -10.58
C ASP A 42 8.51 12.88 -10.81
N ILE A 43 7.69 13.91 -10.53
CA ILE A 43 6.26 13.84 -10.86
C ILE A 43 6.05 13.93 -12.38
N HIS A 44 5.39 12.93 -12.95
CA HIS A 44 5.09 12.87 -14.39
C HIS A 44 3.58 12.84 -14.68
N ALA A 45 2.75 13.02 -13.66
CA ALA A 45 1.30 13.07 -13.79
C ALA A 45 0.88 14.34 -14.56
N LYS A 46 -0.11 14.21 -15.45
CA LYS A 46 -0.72 15.33 -16.18
C LYS A 46 -2.22 15.29 -15.92
N VAL A 47 -2.61 16.00 -14.87
CA VAL A 47 -3.97 15.97 -14.33
C VAL A 47 -4.41 17.39 -14.01
N ILE A 48 -5.64 17.73 -14.39
CA ILE A 48 -6.35 18.93 -13.96
C ILE A 48 -7.56 18.45 -13.16
N VAL A 49 -7.68 18.91 -11.92
CA VAL A 49 -8.80 18.55 -11.04
C VAL A 49 -9.56 19.82 -10.69
N ALA A 50 -10.85 19.85 -11.02
CA ALA A 50 -11.81 20.89 -10.66
C ALA A 50 -12.74 20.38 -9.56
N ASP A 51 -13.75 21.18 -9.18
CA ASP A 51 -14.69 20.85 -8.11
C ASP A 51 -15.55 19.61 -8.43
N ASP A 52 -16.04 19.51 -9.68
CA ASP A 52 -16.98 18.48 -10.13
C ASP A 52 -16.45 17.64 -11.29
N LYS A 53 -15.26 17.94 -11.82
CA LYS A 53 -14.67 17.25 -12.99
C LYS A 53 -13.17 17.11 -12.87
N ALA A 54 -12.62 16.13 -13.56
CA ALA A 54 -11.18 15.98 -13.72
C ALA A 54 -10.80 15.64 -15.16
N PHE A 55 -9.62 16.07 -15.57
CA PHE A 55 -9.04 15.81 -16.88
C PHE A 55 -7.66 15.19 -16.71
N ILE A 56 -7.45 13.99 -17.23
CA ILE A 56 -6.19 13.25 -17.13
C ILE A 56 -5.76 12.77 -18.51
N GLY A 57 -4.47 12.80 -18.81
CA GLY A 57 -4.00 12.33 -20.11
C GLY A 57 -2.49 12.33 -20.30
N SER A 58 -2.09 12.22 -21.56
CA SER A 58 -0.68 12.22 -21.98
C SER A 58 -0.10 13.62 -22.22
N SER A 59 -0.96 14.63 -22.36
CA SER A 59 -0.57 15.99 -22.73
C SER A 59 0.05 16.77 -21.56
N ASN A 60 1.24 17.33 -21.77
CA ASN A 60 1.77 18.39 -20.92
C ASN A 60 1.00 19.69 -21.16
N LEU A 61 0.82 20.52 -20.12
CA LEU A 61 0.14 21.82 -20.20
C LEU A 61 0.98 22.87 -20.93
N THR A 62 1.13 22.68 -22.24
CA THR A 62 1.88 23.53 -23.18
C THR A 62 1.02 23.81 -24.39
N ALA A 63 1.25 24.91 -25.11
CA ALA A 63 0.50 25.22 -26.32
C ALA A 63 0.52 24.05 -27.33
N LYS A 64 1.69 23.43 -27.53
CA LYS A 64 1.85 22.28 -28.43
C LYS A 64 1.15 21.02 -27.92
N GLY A 65 1.30 20.71 -26.63
CA GLY A 65 0.62 19.55 -26.03
C GLY A 65 -0.90 19.66 -26.11
N ILE A 66 -1.45 20.86 -25.96
CA ILE A 66 -2.91 21.05 -25.97
C ILE A 66 -3.48 21.17 -27.40
N ARG A 67 -2.73 21.70 -28.37
CA ARG A 67 -3.28 22.10 -29.68
C ARG A 67 -2.70 21.38 -30.89
N GLU A 68 -1.47 20.87 -30.81
CA GLU A 68 -0.72 20.43 -32.00
C GLU A 68 -0.40 18.93 -31.97
N ARG A 69 -0.13 18.37 -30.79
CA ARG A 69 0.26 16.97 -30.67
C ARG A 69 -0.95 16.05 -30.69
N VAL A 70 -0.74 14.85 -31.24
CA VAL A 70 -1.68 13.74 -31.08
C VAL A 70 -1.53 13.23 -29.65
N GLU A 71 -2.52 13.54 -28.82
CA GLU A 71 -2.57 13.21 -27.40
C GLU A 71 -3.87 12.48 -27.09
N MET A 72 -3.89 11.73 -26.00
CA MET A 72 -5.09 11.10 -25.48
C MET A 72 -5.35 11.62 -24.06
N SER A 73 -6.60 12.01 -23.81
CA SER A 73 -7.05 12.42 -22.49
C SER A 73 -8.47 11.93 -22.23
N VAL A 74 -8.77 11.74 -20.95
CA VAL A 74 -10.08 11.35 -20.45
C VAL A 74 -10.63 12.48 -19.60
N LEU A 75 -11.87 12.87 -19.88
CA LEU A 75 -12.68 13.71 -19.00
C LEU A 75 -13.47 12.79 -18.07
N ILE A 76 -13.39 13.05 -16.77
CA ILE A 76 -14.07 12.31 -15.72
C ILE A 76 -15.06 13.27 -15.05
N GLU A 77 -16.32 12.86 -14.98
CA GLU A 77 -17.42 13.63 -14.36
C GLU A 77 -18.09 12.83 -13.22
N GLU A 78 -17.71 11.57 -13.05
CA GLU A 78 -18.20 10.71 -11.99
C GLU A 78 -17.67 11.15 -10.63
N LYS A 79 -18.60 11.44 -9.71
CA LYS A 79 -18.32 12.09 -8.43
C LYS A 79 -17.30 11.32 -7.59
N GLU A 80 -17.42 9.99 -7.54
CA GLU A 80 -16.53 9.13 -6.76
C GLU A 80 -15.08 9.23 -7.24
N GLN A 81 -14.85 9.16 -8.56
CA GLN A 81 -13.54 9.25 -9.20
C GLN A 81 -12.96 10.67 -9.10
N VAL A 82 -13.78 11.71 -9.26
CA VAL A 82 -13.34 13.09 -9.04
C VAL A 82 -12.91 13.29 -7.58
N CYS A 83 -13.67 12.78 -6.62
CA CYS A 83 -13.31 12.81 -5.19
C CYS A 83 -12.00 12.07 -4.90
N GLU A 84 -11.74 10.94 -5.58
CA GLU A 84 -10.47 10.22 -5.47
C GLU A 84 -9.29 11.07 -5.96
N LEU A 85 -9.41 11.68 -7.14
CA LEU A 85 -8.37 12.54 -7.70
C LEU A 85 -8.14 13.81 -6.86
N GLN A 86 -9.19 14.37 -6.27
CA GLN A 86 -9.07 15.49 -5.33
C GLN A 86 -8.30 15.10 -4.06
N ARG A 87 -8.57 13.91 -3.49
CA ARG A 87 -7.81 13.39 -2.34
C ARG A 87 -6.36 13.13 -2.71
N TRP A 88 -6.11 12.46 -3.84
CA TRP A 88 -4.77 12.21 -4.35
C TRP A 88 -3.96 13.52 -4.52
N PHE A 89 -4.55 14.55 -5.14
CA PHE A 89 -3.91 15.85 -5.27
C PHE A 89 -3.62 16.48 -3.90
N LYS A 90 -4.58 16.43 -2.97
CA LYS A 90 -4.42 16.97 -1.61
C LYS A 90 -3.30 16.26 -0.84
N ASP A 91 -3.19 14.95 -0.97
CA ASP A 91 -2.15 14.16 -0.32
C ASP A 91 -0.76 14.53 -0.88
N LEU A 92 -0.64 14.70 -2.20
CA LEU A 92 0.59 15.21 -2.82
C LEU A 92 0.91 16.63 -2.36
N TRP A 93 -0.10 17.50 -2.23
CA TRP A 93 0.08 18.88 -1.77
C TRP A 93 0.61 18.94 -0.34
N ILE A 94 0.01 18.17 0.58
CA ILE A 94 0.45 18.06 1.98
C ILE A 94 1.85 17.45 2.07
N GLY A 95 2.16 16.46 1.23
CA GLY A 95 3.45 15.77 1.18
C GLY A 95 4.57 16.53 0.44
N SER A 96 4.29 17.72 -0.10
CA SER A 96 5.25 18.57 -0.81
C SER A 96 5.33 19.95 -0.20
N GLU A 97 6.28 20.76 -0.68
CA GLU A 97 6.46 22.12 -0.21
C GLU A 97 6.77 23.09 -1.35
N SER A 98 6.45 24.37 -1.13
CA SER A 98 6.91 25.45 -1.98
C SER A 98 8.42 25.53 -2.01
N VAL A 99 9.00 25.83 -3.17
CA VAL A 99 10.46 26.01 -3.30
C VAL A 99 10.89 27.26 -2.52
N LYS A 100 11.99 27.16 -1.77
CA LYS A 100 12.58 28.34 -1.12
C LYS A 100 13.26 29.23 -2.17
N THR A 101 13.05 30.54 -2.08
CA THR A 101 13.63 31.53 -3.00
C THR A 101 15.13 31.35 -3.20
N GLN A 102 15.89 31.20 -2.10
CA GLN A 102 17.35 31.05 -2.15
C GLN A 102 17.78 29.78 -2.87
N ASP A 103 17.07 28.67 -2.66
CA ASP A 103 17.38 27.39 -3.30
C ASP A 103 17.09 27.46 -4.81
N LEU A 104 15.97 28.09 -5.19
CA LEU A 104 15.62 28.33 -6.60
C LEU A 104 16.64 29.23 -7.31
N GLU A 105 17.04 30.32 -6.69
CA GLU A 105 18.05 31.24 -7.24
C GLU A 105 19.39 30.55 -7.44
N LYS A 106 19.84 29.81 -6.42
CA LYS A 106 21.07 29.03 -6.47
C LYS A 106 21.00 27.98 -7.58
N TYR A 107 19.88 27.28 -7.69
CA TYR A 107 19.66 26.27 -8.72
C TYR A 107 19.75 26.85 -10.14
N VAL A 108 19.02 27.95 -10.41
CA VAL A 108 19.02 28.60 -11.73
C VAL A 108 20.43 29.12 -12.08
N SER A 109 21.14 29.72 -11.12
CA SER A 109 22.49 30.22 -11.33
C SER A 109 23.48 29.09 -11.65
N LEU A 110 23.36 27.95 -10.97
CA LEU A 110 24.18 26.77 -11.22
C LEU A 110 23.96 26.22 -12.62
N ILE A 111 22.71 26.08 -13.07
CA ILE A 111 22.41 25.54 -14.41
C ILE A 111 22.78 26.48 -15.55
N GLU A 112 22.83 27.79 -15.31
CA GLU A 112 23.29 28.78 -16.29
C GLU A 112 24.81 28.74 -16.49
N SER A 113 25.54 28.37 -15.43
CA SER A 113 27.00 28.21 -15.46
C SER A 113 27.47 26.90 -16.11
N LEU A 114 26.56 25.96 -16.38
CA LEU A 114 26.89 24.66 -16.95
C LEU A 114 27.03 24.75 -18.49
N PRO A 115 28.15 24.31 -19.08
CA PRO A 115 28.28 24.24 -20.54
C PRO A 115 27.25 23.25 -21.13
N SER A 116 26.71 23.56 -22.31
CA SER A 116 25.67 22.77 -23.01
C SER A 116 26.07 21.35 -23.42
N SER A 117 27.21 20.83 -22.98
CA SER A 117 27.75 19.53 -23.37
C SER A 117 28.51 18.89 -22.21
N GLY A 118 28.10 17.68 -21.81
CA GLY A 118 28.90 16.78 -20.96
C GLY A 118 28.10 16.14 -19.83
N MET A 119 27.74 14.87 -20.02
CA MET A 119 27.28 13.96 -18.95
C MET A 119 28.40 13.80 -17.89
N ASP A 120 28.01 13.40 -16.68
CA ASP A 120 28.86 13.05 -15.52
C ASP A 120 29.30 14.16 -14.55
N LYS A 121 28.47 15.20 -14.36
CA LYS A 121 28.47 15.97 -13.10
C LYS A 121 27.22 15.66 -12.28
N PRO A 122 27.28 15.66 -10.93
CA PRO A 122 26.07 15.57 -10.11
C PRO A 122 25.12 16.67 -10.57
N LYS A 123 23.93 16.27 -11.06
CA LYS A 123 22.91 17.22 -11.49
C LYS A 123 22.59 18.10 -10.28
N PRO A 124 22.66 19.44 -10.40
CA PRO A 124 22.13 20.30 -9.35
C PRO A 124 20.68 19.88 -9.11
N SER A 125 20.27 19.83 -7.85
CA SER A 125 18.91 19.47 -7.45
C SER A 125 18.44 20.38 -6.34
N LEU A 126 17.13 20.60 -6.32
CA LEU A 126 16.42 21.30 -5.26
C LEU A 126 16.16 20.31 -4.11
N PRO A 127 16.18 20.79 -2.85
CA PRO A 127 15.66 20.01 -1.75
C PRO A 127 14.19 19.64 -1.99
N SER A 128 13.85 18.38 -1.76
CA SER A 128 12.48 17.88 -1.87
C SER A 128 12.14 17.02 -0.67
N LYS A 129 10.97 17.27 -0.07
CA LYS A 129 10.37 16.42 0.97
C LYS A 129 9.49 15.31 0.41
N ALA A 130 9.25 15.31 -0.90
CA ALA A 130 8.43 14.31 -1.55
C ALA A 130 9.08 12.92 -1.47
N THR A 131 8.27 11.90 -1.29
CA THR A 131 8.75 10.51 -1.26
C THR A 131 9.18 10.08 -2.66
N SER A 132 10.40 9.53 -2.78
CA SER A 132 10.88 8.92 -4.02
C SER A 132 10.03 7.69 -4.38
N ILE A 133 9.53 7.66 -5.61
CA ILE A 133 8.77 6.52 -6.13
C ILE A 133 9.73 5.61 -6.91
N ASN A 134 9.91 4.38 -6.44
CA ASN A 134 10.59 3.33 -7.17
C ASN A 134 9.54 2.34 -7.72
N ALA A 135 9.11 2.54 -8.97
CA ALA A 135 8.24 1.59 -9.66
C ALA A 135 9.08 0.61 -10.50
N LYS A 136 8.77 -0.69 -10.42
CA LYS A 136 9.31 -1.71 -11.34
C LYS A 136 8.17 -2.25 -12.19
N LEU A 137 8.38 -2.30 -13.51
CA LEU A 137 7.48 -3.00 -14.41
C LEU A 137 7.52 -4.50 -14.08
N VAL A 138 6.34 -5.09 -13.86
CA VAL A 138 6.21 -6.53 -13.61
C VAL A 138 6.29 -7.25 -14.96
N ASN A 139 7.24 -8.17 -15.12
CA ASN A 139 7.34 -9.00 -16.32
C ASN A 139 6.21 -10.04 -16.33
N VAL A 140 5.17 -9.80 -17.14
CA VAL A 140 3.93 -10.60 -17.15
C VAL A 140 4.17 -12.06 -17.58
N GLU A 141 5.05 -12.32 -18.54
CA GLU A 141 5.36 -13.68 -19.01
C GLU A 141 6.13 -14.49 -17.96
N GLY A 142 7.17 -13.90 -17.37
CA GLY A 142 7.91 -14.52 -16.28
C GLY A 142 7.02 -14.77 -15.05
N THR A 143 6.05 -13.89 -14.81
CA THR A 143 5.08 -14.04 -13.72
C THR A 143 4.10 -15.18 -13.97
N SER A 144 3.59 -15.35 -15.20
CA SER A 144 2.69 -16.47 -15.53
C SER A 144 3.39 -17.82 -15.36
N ILE A 145 4.64 -17.94 -15.87
CA ILE A 145 5.45 -19.15 -15.70
C ILE A 145 5.71 -19.42 -14.21
N HIS A 146 6.09 -18.41 -13.44
CA HIS A 146 6.30 -18.55 -12.00
C HIS A 146 5.04 -18.98 -11.24
N VAL A 147 3.88 -18.39 -11.55
CA VAL A 147 2.59 -18.75 -10.96
C VAL A 147 2.19 -20.18 -11.33
N SER A 148 2.42 -20.61 -12.57
CA SER A 148 2.20 -22.00 -12.96
C SER A 148 3.09 -22.97 -12.18
N GLY A 149 4.35 -22.61 -11.94
CA GLY A 149 5.30 -23.36 -11.12
C GLY A 149 4.88 -23.46 -9.65
N ILE A 150 4.36 -22.37 -9.06
CA ILE A 150 3.82 -22.39 -7.68
C ILE A 150 2.70 -23.43 -7.59
N VAL A 151 1.74 -23.40 -8.52
CA VAL A 151 0.59 -24.31 -8.53
C VAL A 151 1.03 -25.76 -8.75
N SER A 152 1.86 -26.02 -9.76
CA SER A 152 2.31 -27.39 -10.07
C SER A 152 3.10 -28.02 -8.93
N ASN A 153 3.98 -27.24 -8.28
CA ASN A 153 4.82 -27.74 -7.20
C ASN A 153 4.06 -27.96 -5.88
N ASN A 154 2.86 -27.37 -5.74
CA ASN A 154 2.09 -27.40 -4.50
C ASN A 154 0.63 -27.82 -4.76
N ARG A 155 0.38 -28.66 -5.77
CA ARG A 155 -0.97 -28.96 -6.27
C ARG A 155 -1.97 -29.37 -5.18
N GLU A 156 -1.59 -30.30 -4.30
CA GLU A 156 -2.47 -30.75 -3.20
C GLU A 156 -2.76 -29.62 -2.20
N SER A 157 -1.75 -28.83 -1.81
CA SER A 157 -1.94 -27.67 -0.93
C SER A 157 -2.76 -26.57 -1.59
N HIS A 158 -2.65 -26.39 -2.91
CA HIS A 158 -3.44 -25.47 -3.70
C HIS A 158 -4.92 -25.85 -3.71
N GLU A 159 -5.22 -27.11 -4.02
CA GLU A 159 -6.59 -27.63 -4.03
C GLU A 159 -7.22 -27.54 -2.63
N ARG A 160 -6.50 -27.91 -1.56
CA ARG A 160 -6.96 -27.74 -0.17
C ARG A 160 -7.20 -26.27 0.19
N LEU A 161 -6.37 -25.35 -0.32
CA LEU A 161 -6.54 -23.91 -0.08
C LEU A 161 -7.84 -23.41 -0.72
N ILE A 162 -8.11 -23.78 -1.98
CA ILE A 162 -9.36 -23.45 -2.69
C ILE A 162 -10.56 -24.00 -1.92
N GLU A 163 -10.55 -25.29 -1.57
CA GLU A 163 -11.64 -25.90 -0.81
C GLU A 163 -11.91 -25.17 0.49
N TRP A 164 -10.86 -24.72 1.17
CA TRP A 164 -11.01 -24.06 2.45
C TRP A 164 -11.55 -22.62 2.27
N ILE A 165 -11.08 -21.88 1.27
CA ILE A 165 -11.64 -20.56 0.95
C ILE A 165 -13.14 -20.68 0.64
N LYS A 166 -13.56 -21.67 -0.16
CA LYS A 166 -14.98 -21.92 -0.45
C LYS A 166 -15.83 -22.18 0.80
N LYS A 167 -15.25 -22.77 1.85
CA LYS A 167 -15.96 -23.09 3.10
C LYS A 167 -16.16 -21.90 4.03
N ILE A 168 -15.31 -20.87 3.95
CA ILE A 168 -15.27 -19.80 4.97
C ILE A 168 -15.45 -18.40 4.42
N ALA A 169 -15.03 -18.15 3.18
CA ALA A 169 -15.11 -16.84 2.59
C ALA A 169 -16.55 -16.58 2.19
N LEU A 170 -17.13 -15.49 2.73
CA LEU A 170 -18.48 -15.08 2.39
C LEU A 170 -18.58 -14.56 0.95
N ASN A 171 -17.50 -13.96 0.46
CA ASN A 171 -17.34 -13.47 -0.89
C ASN A 171 -15.84 -13.28 -1.21
N ARG A 172 -15.54 -12.95 -2.47
CA ARG A 172 -14.17 -12.71 -2.96
C ARG A 172 -13.47 -11.56 -2.21
N ASP A 173 -14.19 -10.48 -1.94
CA ASP A 173 -13.64 -9.30 -1.28
C ASP A 173 -13.24 -9.58 0.16
N TRP A 174 -14.04 -10.37 0.88
CA TRP A 174 -13.80 -10.72 2.26
C TRP A 174 -12.49 -11.48 2.44
N ILE A 175 -12.24 -12.51 1.62
CA ILE A 175 -10.99 -13.26 1.69
C ILE A 175 -9.81 -12.44 1.19
N ASN A 176 -10.03 -11.53 0.24
CA ASN A 176 -8.98 -10.61 -0.18
C ASN A 176 -8.58 -9.66 0.95
N ASP A 177 -9.55 -9.09 1.69
CA ASP A 177 -9.28 -8.28 2.88
C ASP A 177 -8.53 -9.08 3.97
N TYR A 178 -8.86 -10.37 4.14
CA TYR A 178 -8.14 -11.25 5.06
C TYR A 178 -6.67 -11.39 4.66
N PHE A 179 -6.41 -11.64 3.38
CA PHE A 179 -5.04 -11.73 2.88
C PHE A 179 -4.30 -10.38 2.91
N ASP A 180 -5.00 -9.26 2.77
CA ASP A 180 -4.41 -7.93 2.95
C ASP A 180 -4.05 -7.63 4.40
N LEU A 181 -4.90 -8.03 5.36
CA LEU A 181 -4.57 -7.95 6.78
C LEU A 181 -3.36 -8.84 7.13
N ALA A 182 -3.30 -10.06 6.59
CA ALA A 182 -2.15 -10.94 6.73
C ALA A 182 -0.87 -10.34 6.11
N ARG A 183 -0.99 -9.70 4.94
CA ARG A 183 0.12 -9.01 4.27
C ARG A 183 0.61 -7.83 5.08
N GLU A 184 -0.29 -7.04 5.68
CA GLU A 184 0.06 -5.96 6.60
C GLU A 184 0.91 -6.50 7.76
N MET A 185 0.52 -7.65 8.33
CA MET A 185 1.27 -8.32 9.38
C MET A 185 2.68 -8.71 8.96
N ILE A 186 2.80 -9.38 7.82
CA ILE A 186 4.10 -9.76 7.28
C ILE A 186 4.95 -8.51 6.98
N GLY A 187 4.33 -7.44 6.47
CA GLY A 187 4.99 -6.18 6.14
C GLY A 187 5.67 -5.52 7.34
N PHE A 188 4.99 -5.38 8.48
CA PHE A 188 5.59 -4.73 9.66
C PHE A 188 6.50 -5.66 10.48
N THR A 189 6.38 -6.98 10.31
CA THR A 189 7.25 -7.96 11.00
C THR A 189 8.48 -8.36 10.18
N GLU A 190 8.47 -8.06 8.88
CA GLU A 190 9.52 -8.41 7.91
C GLU A 190 9.79 -9.93 7.84
N LEU A 191 8.80 -10.76 8.19
CA LEU A 191 8.94 -12.21 8.21
C LEU A 191 8.86 -12.80 6.80
N THR A 192 9.82 -13.66 6.47
CA THR A 192 9.83 -14.44 5.23
C THR A 192 9.23 -15.84 5.45
N SER A 193 8.86 -16.54 4.37
CA SER A 193 8.25 -17.89 4.47
C SER A 193 9.16 -18.91 5.17
N ASP A 194 10.47 -18.82 4.95
CA ASP A 194 11.48 -19.69 5.55
C ASP A 194 11.75 -19.36 7.02
N ASN A 195 11.27 -18.21 7.52
CA ASN A 195 11.50 -17.81 8.90
C ASN A 195 11.01 -18.89 9.89
N PRO A 196 11.84 -19.33 10.85
CA PRO A 196 11.53 -20.44 11.74
C PRO A 196 10.35 -20.16 12.69
N MET A 197 9.97 -18.90 12.88
CA MET A 197 8.85 -18.51 13.74
C MET A 197 7.52 -18.41 13.00
N LEU A 198 7.54 -18.13 11.70
CA LEU A 198 6.32 -17.95 10.91
C LEU A 198 5.75 -19.30 10.49
N VAL A 199 4.46 -19.48 10.77
CA VAL A 199 3.68 -20.63 10.30
C VAL A 199 2.35 -20.14 9.75
N THR A 200 2.26 -20.08 8.43
CA THR A 200 0.98 -20.13 7.70
C THR A 200 0.56 -21.59 7.55
N SER A 201 -0.69 -21.95 7.84
CA SER A 201 -1.13 -23.36 7.84
C SER A 201 -2.51 -23.50 7.22
N ILE A 202 -2.79 -24.65 6.57
CA ILE A 202 -4.12 -25.06 6.11
C ILE A 202 -4.49 -26.31 6.89
N THR A 203 -5.40 -26.21 7.84
CA THR A 203 -5.78 -27.33 8.72
C THR A 203 -7.21 -27.77 8.47
N LYS A 204 -7.50 -29.07 8.63
CA LYS A 204 -8.82 -29.65 8.36
C LYS A 204 -9.93 -29.07 9.26
N SER A 205 -9.61 -28.76 10.52
CA SER A 205 -10.53 -28.22 11.53
C SER A 205 -10.55 -26.70 11.59
N ASP A 206 -9.39 -26.07 11.41
CA ASP A 206 -9.16 -24.66 11.79
C ASP A 206 -8.78 -23.76 10.62
N GLY A 207 -8.58 -24.33 9.44
CA GLY A 207 -8.36 -23.57 8.22
C GLY A 207 -7.04 -22.89 8.01
N ILE A 208 -7.12 -21.72 7.34
CA ILE A 208 -6.00 -20.83 7.04
C ILE A 208 -5.63 -20.06 8.30
N GLY A 209 -4.73 -20.59 9.13
CA GLY A 209 -4.28 -19.89 10.33
C GLY A 209 -2.85 -19.39 10.22
N ILE A 210 -2.58 -18.22 10.80
CA ILE A 210 -1.23 -17.66 10.91
C ILE A 210 -0.78 -17.66 12.36
N ARG A 211 0.40 -18.22 12.60
CA ARG A 211 1.05 -18.27 13.91
C ARG A 211 2.43 -17.61 13.86
N ILE A 212 2.81 -17.03 14.98
CA ILE A 212 4.18 -16.60 15.27
C ILE A 212 4.63 -17.31 16.55
N GLY A 213 5.70 -18.09 16.43
CA GLY A 213 6.15 -18.96 17.51
C GLY A 213 5.07 -19.98 17.88
N GLN A 214 4.54 -19.92 19.10
CA GLN A 214 3.59 -20.92 19.63
C GLN A 214 2.12 -20.47 19.62
N ARG A 215 1.81 -19.27 19.13
CA ARG A 215 0.47 -18.68 19.23
C ARG A 215 -0.08 -18.30 17.87
N TYR A 216 -1.40 -18.43 17.72
CA TYR A 216 -2.12 -17.81 16.62
C TYR A 216 -2.07 -16.30 16.78
N VAL A 217 -1.86 -15.61 15.66
CA VAL A 217 -1.86 -14.14 15.61
C VAL A 217 -2.95 -13.58 14.73
N LEU A 218 -3.40 -14.37 13.75
CA LEU A 218 -4.48 -14.06 12.84
C LEU A 218 -5.10 -15.37 12.34
N LYS A 219 -6.42 -15.47 12.39
CA LYS A 219 -7.15 -16.64 11.91
C LYS A 219 -8.56 -16.24 11.46
N PRO A 220 -9.02 -16.64 10.28
CA PRO A 220 -10.40 -16.50 9.86
C PRO A 220 -11.23 -17.63 10.48
N HIS A 221 -12.47 -17.31 10.80
CA HIS A 221 -13.47 -18.24 11.30
C HIS A 221 -14.63 -18.29 10.29
N SER A 222 -15.47 -19.31 10.38
CA SER A 222 -16.71 -19.36 9.62
C SER A 222 -17.61 -18.16 9.95
N ASN A 223 -18.59 -17.89 9.07
CA ASN A 223 -19.59 -16.83 9.24
C ASN A 223 -18.99 -15.41 9.28
N GLY A 224 -17.90 -15.17 8.55
CA GLY A 224 -17.32 -13.83 8.42
C GLY A 224 -16.64 -13.32 9.68
N ARG A 225 -16.19 -14.20 10.56
CA ARG A 225 -15.48 -13.83 11.79
C ARG A 225 -13.96 -13.89 11.59
N VAL A 226 -13.23 -13.05 12.31
CA VAL A 226 -11.75 -13.01 12.28
C VAL A 226 -11.22 -12.91 13.69
N GLY A 227 -10.35 -13.85 14.05
CA GLY A 227 -9.65 -13.87 15.33
C GLY A 227 -8.28 -13.20 15.25
N LEU A 228 -7.98 -12.38 16.25
CA LEU A 228 -6.73 -11.66 16.42
C LEU A 228 -6.14 -11.92 17.80
N ILE A 229 -4.82 -11.97 17.88
CA ILE A 229 -4.13 -11.85 19.17
C ILE A 229 -4.16 -10.39 19.64
N MET A 230 -4.52 -10.16 20.89
CA MET A 230 -4.68 -8.83 21.46
C MET A 230 -3.95 -8.74 22.79
N LEU A 231 -3.44 -7.55 23.11
CA LEU A 231 -2.89 -7.27 24.43
C LEU A 231 -3.99 -7.27 25.50
N LEU A 232 -3.60 -7.50 26.76
CA LEU A 232 -4.56 -7.54 27.87
C LEU A 232 -5.16 -6.18 28.23
N ASP A 233 -4.53 -5.09 27.82
CA ASP A 233 -4.95 -3.71 28.06
C ASP A 233 -5.94 -3.17 27.01
N TYR A 234 -6.34 -3.99 26.04
CA TYR A 234 -7.43 -3.64 25.13
C TYR A 234 -8.77 -3.71 25.89
N ASP A 235 -9.40 -2.54 26.03
CA ASP A 235 -10.54 -2.32 26.91
C ASP A 235 -11.78 -3.12 26.49
N GLN A 236 -12.38 -3.82 27.46
CA GLN A 236 -13.61 -4.59 27.28
C GLN A 236 -14.81 -3.69 26.98
N GLN A 237 -14.79 -2.42 27.37
CA GLN A 237 -15.84 -1.45 27.03
C GLN A 237 -15.95 -1.22 25.52
N ASN A 238 -14.90 -1.52 24.75
CA ASN A 238 -14.92 -1.39 23.29
C ASN A 238 -15.55 -2.59 22.58
N TYR A 239 -15.89 -3.68 23.28
CA TYR A 239 -16.25 -4.95 22.65
C TYR A 239 -17.52 -4.84 21.80
N ASP A 240 -18.56 -4.20 22.32
CA ASP A 240 -19.80 -3.98 21.57
C ASP A 240 -19.55 -3.08 20.34
N THR A 241 -18.84 -1.96 20.54
CA THR A 241 -18.52 -1.00 19.47
C THR A 241 -17.69 -1.63 18.36
N ASP A 242 -16.70 -2.45 18.73
CA ASP A 242 -15.77 -3.08 17.80
C ASP A 242 -16.29 -4.42 17.26
N ARG A 243 -17.51 -4.82 17.66
CA ARG A 243 -18.18 -6.08 17.31
C ARG A 243 -17.34 -7.30 17.64
N VAL A 244 -16.78 -7.33 18.85
CA VAL A 244 -16.14 -8.50 19.42
C VAL A 244 -17.21 -9.52 19.77
N VAL A 245 -17.03 -10.75 19.32
CA VAL A 245 -17.89 -11.88 19.67
C VAL A 245 -17.48 -12.36 21.05
N HIS A 246 -18.42 -12.36 21.99
CA HIS A 246 -18.24 -12.92 23.32
C HIS A 246 -18.21 -14.47 23.25
N GLU A 247 -17.08 -15.00 22.81
CA GLU A 247 -16.75 -16.42 22.99
C GLU A 247 -16.06 -16.61 24.36
N ALA A 248 -15.87 -17.86 24.80
CA ALA A 248 -15.20 -18.13 26.07
C ALA A 248 -13.86 -17.38 26.16
N ASP A 249 -13.53 -16.95 27.38
CA ASP A 249 -12.36 -16.15 27.73
C ASP A 249 -11.04 -16.86 27.32
N ASP A 250 -10.63 -16.70 26.06
CA ASP A 250 -9.44 -17.36 25.51
C ASP A 250 -8.20 -16.50 25.75
N TYR A 251 -7.41 -16.92 26.73
CA TYR A 251 -6.13 -16.30 27.04
C TYR A 251 -4.99 -17.21 26.65
N PHE A 252 -3.89 -16.58 26.22
CA PHE A 252 -2.63 -17.27 26.19
C PHE A 252 -1.86 -17.07 27.48
N PHE A 253 -1.40 -18.18 28.04
CA PHE A 253 -0.69 -18.21 29.32
C PHE A 253 0.80 -18.46 29.13
N ARG A 254 1.59 -18.03 30.12
CA ARG A 254 2.95 -18.48 30.36
C ARG A 254 3.14 -18.61 31.86
N ASN A 255 3.60 -19.78 32.34
CA ASN A 255 3.77 -20.05 33.77
C ASN A 255 2.52 -19.69 34.59
N LYS A 256 1.31 -20.00 34.06
CA LYS A 256 0.00 -19.67 34.63
C LYS A 256 -0.37 -18.18 34.69
N ILE A 257 0.45 -17.29 34.13
CA ILE A 257 0.17 -15.85 34.02
C ILE A 257 -0.43 -15.57 32.63
N ARG A 258 -1.53 -14.81 32.59
CA ARG A 258 -2.13 -14.32 31.33
C ARG A 258 -1.17 -13.29 30.72
N GLU A 259 -0.82 -13.44 29.44
CA GLU A 259 0.05 -12.48 28.73
C GLU A 259 -0.69 -11.73 27.63
N THR A 260 -1.51 -12.45 26.86
CA THR A 260 -2.31 -11.92 25.76
C THR A 260 -3.65 -12.64 25.73
N ARG A 261 -4.62 -12.05 25.04
CA ARG A 261 -5.94 -12.61 24.82
C ARG A 261 -6.17 -12.85 23.34
N TRP A 262 -7.02 -13.81 23.03
CA TRP A 262 -7.53 -14.05 21.69
C TRP A 262 -8.93 -13.45 21.59
N LEU A 263 -9.13 -12.54 20.65
CA LEU A 263 -10.45 -11.94 20.42
C LEU A 263 -10.93 -12.24 19.01
N VAL A 264 -12.20 -12.63 18.91
CA VAL A 264 -12.88 -12.88 17.64
C VAL A 264 -13.78 -11.70 17.33
N PHE A 265 -13.66 -11.16 16.12
CA PHE A 265 -14.42 -10.00 15.65
C PHE A 265 -15.36 -10.43 14.54
N GLU A 266 -16.61 -9.96 14.59
CA GLU A 266 -17.57 -10.17 13.51
C GLU A 266 -17.34 -9.15 12.39
N ARG A 267 -17.03 -9.64 11.18
CA ARG A 267 -16.67 -8.83 9.99
C ARG A 267 -17.32 -9.39 8.73
N ILE A 268 -18.64 -9.52 8.71
CA ILE A 268 -19.40 -10.23 7.65
C ILE A 268 -19.13 -9.66 6.25
N ASP A 269 -19.25 -8.34 6.06
CA ASP A 269 -19.19 -7.77 4.71
C ASP A 269 -17.75 -7.56 4.21
N ARG A 270 -16.93 -6.90 5.05
CA ARG A 270 -15.53 -6.53 4.78
C ARG A 270 -14.72 -6.63 6.06
N ILE A 271 -13.45 -7.01 5.94
CA ILE A 271 -12.54 -7.04 7.10
C ILE A 271 -11.85 -5.68 7.21
N LYS A 272 -12.49 -4.79 7.96
CA LYS A 272 -11.95 -3.47 8.30
C LYS A 272 -11.85 -3.32 9.81
N PHE A 273 -10.72 -2.80 10.26
CA PHE A 273 -10.46 -2.53 11.67
C PHE A 273 -10.09 -1.07 11.84
N HIS A 274 -10.62 -0.43 12.90
CA HIS A 274 -10.12 0.87 13.35
C HIS A 274 -8.63 0.78 13.69
N GLU A 275 -7.89 1.87 13.46
CA GLU A 275 -6.43 1.87 13.67
C GLU A 275 -6.06 1.56 15.12
N ASN A 276 -6.90 1.95 16.09
CA ASN A 276 -6.69 1.57 17.50
C ASN A 276 -6.62 0.05 17.70
N ILE A 277 -7.56 -0.72 17.12
CA ILE A 277 -7.54 -2.19 17.19
C ILE A 277 -6.25 -2.72 16.57
N LYS A 278 -5.87 -2.19 15.40
CA LYS A 278 -4.63 -2.58 14.71
C LYS A 278 -3.40 -2.29 15.55
N ILE A 279 -3.33 -1.17 16.28
CA ILE A 279 -2.21 -0.84 17.17
C ILE A 279 -2.05 -1.91 18.26
N TYR A 280 -3.13 -2.31 18.93
CA TYR A 280 -3.08 -3.35 19.97
C TYR A 280 -2.67 -4.71 19.38
N TRP A 281 -3.26 -5.09 18.25
CA TRP A 281 -2.91 -6.32 17.54
C TRP A 281 -1.43 -6.34 17.11
N LYS A 282 -0.94 -5.27 16.45
CA LYS A 282 0.46 -5.12 16.04
C LYS A 282 1.42 -5.26 17.22
N LYS A 283 1.12 -4.60 18.35
CA LYS A 283 1.94 -4.71 19.56
C LYS A 283 1.94 -6.14 20.12
N ALA A 284 0.80 -6.82 20.12
CA ALA A 284 0.71 -8.21 20.56
C ALA A 284 1.54 -9.15 19.66
N VAL A 285 1.46 -8.96 18.34
CA VAL A 285 2.27 -9.68 17.35
C VAL A 285 3.77 -9.48 17.60
N LEU A 286 4.22 -8.23 17.76
CA LEU A 286 5.63 -7.91 18.00
C LEU A 286 6.13 -8.45 19.35
N SER A 287 5.27 -8.48 20.37
CA SER A 287 5.58 -9.10 21.67
C SER A 287 5.83 -10.61 21.50
N ASP A 288 4.98 -11.29 20.74
CA ASP A 288 5.13 -12.72 20.47
C ASP A 288 6.34 -13.05 19.59
N LEU A 289 6.71 -12.15 18.67
CA LEU A 289 7.92 -12.27 17.86
C LEU A 289 9.18 -12.21 18.73
N LYS A 290 9.23 -11.31 19.72
CA LYS A 290 10.37 -11.19 20.66
C LYS A 290 10.48 -12.36 21.63
N ARG A 291 9.41 -13.11 21.85
CA ARG A 291 9.32 -14.16 22.87
C ARG A 291 10.05 -15.45 22.49
N GLY A 292 10.10 -15.77 21.20
CA GLY A 292 10.59 -17.05 20.71
C GLY A 292 11.69 -16.91 19.67
N LYS A 293 12.25 -18.05 19.26
CA LYS A 293 13.15 -18.13 18.10
C LYS A 293 12.65 -19.11 17.03
N ILE A 294 11.79 -20.06 17.41
CA ILE A 294 11.28 -21.13 16.54
C ILE A 294 9.82 -21.43 16.91
N SER A 295 9.01 -21.79 15.92
CA SER A 295 7.68 -22.36 16.11
C SER A 295 7.73 -23.89 16.21
N GLY A 296 7.11 -24.45 17.24
CA GLY A 296 6.90 -25.90 17.36
C GLY A 296 5.92 -26.45 16.32
N PHE A 297 5.19 -25.56 15.64
CA PHE A 297 4.23 -25.87 14.60
C PHE A 297 4.82 -25.75 13.19
N LYS A 298 6.15 -25.53 13.05
CA LYS A 298 6.77 -25.31 11.73
C LYS A 298 6.53 -26.45 10.74
N ARG A 299 6.37 -27.69 11.23
CA ARG A 299 6.00 -28.86 10.39
C ARG A 299 4.63 -28.74 9.70
N TYR A 300 3.77 -27.83 10.15
CA TYR A 300 2.47 -27.54 9.55
C TYR A 300 2.50 -26.29 8.68
N HIS A 301 3.69 -25.76 8.40
CA HIS A 301 3.83 -24.60 7.54
C HIS A 301 3.50 -24.98 6.09
N GLU A 302 2.58 -24.23 5.51
CA GLU A 302 2.15 -24.32 4.12
C GLU A 302 2.64 -23.06 3.38
N PRO A 303 3.77 -23.13 2.65
CA PRO A 303 4.33 -21.99 1.93
C PRO A 303 3.35 -21.40 0.90
N ILE A 304 2.45 -22.22 0.36
CA ILE A 304 1.46 -21.76 -0.60
C ILE A 304 0.50 -20.71 -0.04
N VAL A 305 0.24 -20.73 1.27
CA VAL A 305 -0.55 -19.69 1.94
C VAL A 305 0.25 -18.40 2.03
N TYR A 306 1.55 -18.49 2.30
CA TYR A 306 2.43 -17.32 2.26
C TYR A 306 2.46 -16.71 0.87
N GLU A 307 2.54 -17.52 -0.19
CA GLU A 307 2.42 -17.06 -1.57
C GLU A 307 1.06 -16.38 -1.82
N ALA A 308 -0.05 -16.96 -1.36
CA ALA A 308 -1.37 -16.32 -1.50
C ALA A 308 -1.42 -14.94 -0.82
N ILE A 309 -0.67 -14.75 0.25
CA ILE A 309 -0.59 -13.46 0.96
C ILE A 309 0.35 -12.49 0.22
N MET A 310 1.55 -12.91 -0.14
CA MET A 310 2.61 -12.00 -0.60
C MET A 310 2.68 -11.82 -2.11
N ASN A 311 2.16 -12.74 -2.91
CA ASN A 311 2.21 -12.73 -4.37
C ASN A 311 0.83 -12.34 -4.96
N PRO A 312 0.63 -11.08 -5.40
CA PRO A 312 -0.66 -10.61 -5.89
C PRO A 312 -1.16 -11.39 -7.10
N THR A 313 -0.27 -11.84 -7.98
CA THR A 313 -0.65 -12.57 -9.20
C THR A 313 -1.12 -13.98 -8.89
N TYR A 314 -0.40 -14.70 -8.03
CA TYR A 314 -0.84 -16.01 -7.57
C TYR A 314 -2.16 -15.89 -6.78
N ARG A 315 -2.30 -14.88 -5.93
CA ARG A 315 -3.55 -14.60 -5.21
C ARG A 315 -4.71 -14.36 -6.18
N ALA A 316 -4.53 -13.52 -7.21
CA ALA A 316 -5.57 -13.24 -8.19
C ALA A 316 -6.05 -14.52 -8.87
N LYS A 317 -5.11 -15.35 -9.36
CA LYS A 317 -5.41 -16.66 -9.95
C LYS A 317 -6.16 -17.57 -8.98
N LEU A 318 -5.67 -17.70 -7.74
CA LEU A 318 -6.32 -18.51 -6.69
C LEU A 318 -7.78 -18.07 -6.47
N LEU A 319 -8.04 -16.77 -6.40
CA LEU A 319 -9.38 -16.24 -6.20
C LEU A 319 -10.26 -16.41 -7.44
N ASP A 320 -9.71 -16.26 -8.65
CA ASP A 320 -10.41 -16.51 -9.90
C ASP A 320 -10.88 -17.96 -9.99
N GLU A 321 -10.02 -18.92 -9.64
CA GLU A 321 -10.38 -20.35 -9.61
C GLU A 321 -11.39 -20.69 -8.49
N THR A 322 -11.40 -19.91 -7.42
CA THR A 322 -12.28 -20.15 -6.27
C THR A 322 -13.71 -19.67 -6.50
N PHE A 323 -13.89 -18.50 -7.12
CA PHE A 323 -15.17 -17.79 -7.24
C PHE A 323 -15.71 -17.76 -8.68
N ILE A 324 -15.50 -18.84 -9.45
CA ILE A 324 -16.07 -19.03 -10.80
C ILE A 324 -17.60 -19.00 -10.76
#